data_AF-A0A959DZW9-F1
#
_entry.id   AF-A0A959DZW9-F1
#
_cell.length_a   1.000
_cell.length_b   1.000
_cell.length_c   1.000
_cell.angle_alpha   90.00
_cell.angle_beta   90.00
_cell.angle_gamma   90.00
#
_symmetry.space_group_name_H-M   'P 1'
#
loop_
_entity.id
_entity.type
_entity.pdbx_description
1 polymer ?
#
loop_
_entity_poly.entity_id
_entity_poly.type
_entity_poly.pdbx_seq_one_letter_code
_entity_poly.pdbx_strand_id
1 'polypeptide(L)'
;MNIWDHSRLSVRKFGGVEQDYFNIHKFFDSSKLFYYHVKHRLLLHNLYGVELATRKFGDFIVNADGTIILVRDIAVEHLKEDLSGKVPGLNDWLMENDDKLSREITLPMFDDPTLEEFVLTPLIRSNLKSSLLITLSDFGIYLTNELLGLDYAKTLSDKIEKDKTVKNYLEKFSFTARWQFCPDKKELDWLKTQQNGQQITT
;
A
#
# COMPACT_ATOMS: atom_id res chain seq x y z
N MET A 1 1.61 11.87 3.90
CA MET A 1 2.82 12.20 4.67
C MET A 1 4.03 11.64 3.91
N ASN A 2 5.29 11.92 4.30
CA ASN A 2 6.47 11.29 3.67
C ASN A 2 6.98 10.11 4.53
N ILE A 3 7.82 9.26 3.95
CA ILE A 3 8.33 8.03 4.59
C ILE A 3 9.03 8.32 5.93
N TRP A 4 9.82 9.40 6.00
CA TRP A 4 10.57 9.75 7.21
C TRP A 4 9.65 10.23 8.34
N ASP A 5 8.63 11.01 7.99
CA ASP A 5 7.61 11.45 8.94
C ASP A 5 6.81 10.27 9.53
N HIS A 6 6.45 9.27 8.71
CA HIS A 6 5.86 8.02 9.20
C HIS A 6 6.82 7.28 10.15
N SER A 7 8.10 7.23 9.80
CA SER A 7 9.12 6.56 10.62
C SER A 7 9.27 7.24 11.99
N ARG A 8 9.20 8.58 12.05
CA ARG A 8 9.18 9.35 13.31
C ARG A 8 7.95 9.06 14.16
N LEU A 9 6.78 8.92 13.53
CA LEU A 9 5.56 8.54 14.24
C LEU A 9 5.64 7.12 14.79
N SER A 10 6.24 6.19 14.04
CA SER A 10 6.52 4.84 14.52
C SER A 10 7.48 4.85 15.71
N VAL A 11 8.56 5.64 15.69
CA VAL A 11 9.45 5.81 16.85
C VAL A 11 8.67 6.29 18.08
N ARG A 12 7.80 7.30 17.91
CA ARG A 12 6.95 7.78 19.01
C ARG A 12 6.01 6.69 19.57
N LYS A 13 5.52 5.79 18.73
CA LYS A 13 4.54 4.76 19.10
C LYS A 13 5.18 3.47 19.63
N PHE A 14 6.34 3.12 19.13
CA PHE A 14 6.95 1.80 19.30
C PHE A 14 8.39 1.84 19.86
N GLY A 15 8.99 3.03 20.04
CA GLY A 15 10.39 3.19 20.45
C GLY A 15 11.38 2.98 19.29
N GLY A 16 12.64 2.76 19.59
CA GLY A 16 13.71 2.53 18.61
C GLY A 16 14.09 3.78 17.82
N VAL A 17 14.54 3.57 16.57
CA VAL A 17 14.98 4.65 15.66
C VAL A 17 14.23 4.59 14.34
N GLU A 18 14.19 5.69 13.58
CA GLU A 18 13.40 5.78 12.34
C GLU A 18 13.79 4.71 11.31
N GLN A 19 15.07 4.33 11.26
CA GLN A 19 15.59 3.30 10.36
C GLN A 19 14.94 1.94 10.56
N ASP A 20 14.48 1.62 11.79
CA ASP A 20 13.81 0.35 12.10
C ASP A 20 12.51 0.19 11.29
N TYR A 21 11.84 1.30 10.99
CA TYR A 21 10.50 1.33 10.37
C TYR A 21 10.51 1.76 8.90
N PHE A 22 11.62 2.36 8.45
CA PHE A 22 11.72 3.02 7.14
C PHE A 22 11.31 2.11 5.97
N ASN A 23 11.78 0.86 5.95
CA ASN A 23 11.53 -0.04 4.82
C ASN A 23 10.05 -0.46 4.71
N ILE A 24 9.36 -0.59 5.84
CA ILE A 24 7.92 -0.90 5.86
C ILE A 24 7.14 0.29 5.32
N HIS A 25 7.41 1.51 5.78
CA HIS A 25 6.75 2.71 5.26
C HIS A 25 7.07 2.99 3.78
N LYS A 26 8.32 2.73 3.36
CA LYS A 26 8.74 2.82 1.96
C LYS A 26 7.96 1.84 1.07
N PHE A 27 7.63 0.65 1.56
CA PHE A 27 6.80 -0.30 0.82
C PHE A 27 5.40 0.26 0.56
N PHE A 28 4.71 0.80 1.56
CA PHE A 28 3.38 1.41 1.36
C PHE A 28 3.40 2.60 0.39
N ASP A 29 4.49 3.37 0.40
CA ASP A 29 4.68 4.51 -0.50
C ASP A 29 5.23 4.14 -1.89
N SER A 30 5.59 2.87 -2.12
CA SER A 30 6.21 2.43 -3.39
C SER A 30 5.35 2.70 -4.62
N SER A 31 4.02 2.67 -4.46
CA SER A 31 3.05 3.00 -5.51
C SER A 31 3.16 4.45 -6.03
N LYS A 32 3.76 5.37 -5.27
CA LYS A 32 4.05 6.74 -5.74
C LYS A 32 4.99 6.78 -6.94
N LEU A 33 5.82 5.74 -7.13
CA LEU A 33 6.70 5.62 -8.30
C LEU A 33 5.94 5.29 -9.60
N PHE A 34 4.72 4.78 -9.48
CA PHE A 34 3.86 4.43 -10.61
C PHE A 34 2.79 5.49 -10.85
N TYR A 35 2.29 6.12 -9.77
CA TYR A 35 1.34 7.21 -9.87
C TYR A 35 1.48 8.21 -8.71
N TYR A 36 2.17 9.33 -8.96
CA TYR A 36 2.41 10.36 -7.94
C TYR A 36 1.19 11.26 -7.72
N HIS A 37 0.14 10.71 -7.12
CA HIS A 37 -1.11 11.39 -6.77
C HIS A 37 -1.77 10.66 -5.60
N VAL A 38 -2.52 11.35 -4.72
CA VAL A 38 -3.12 10.78 -3.49
C VAL A 38 -3.94 9.49 -3.70
N LYS A 39 -4.49 9.28 -4.90
CA LYS A 39 -5.19 8.04 -5.29
C LYS A 39 -4.31 6.78 -5.24
N HIS A 40 -2.97 6.91 -5.26
CA HIS A 40 -2.03 5.78 -5.12
C HIS A 40 -2.30 4.94 -3.87
N ARG A 41 -2.86 5.58 -2.82
CA ARG A 41 -3.24 4.94 -1.56
C ARG A 41 -4.23 3.79 -1.74
N LEU A 42 -5.04 3.79 -2.81
CA LEU A 42 -5.90 2.66 -3.14
C LEU A 42 -5.14 1.33 -3.20
N LEU A 43 -3.88 1.36 -3.67
CA LEU A 43 -3.11 0.17 -4.01
C LEU A 43 -2.62 -0.58 -2.77
N LEU A 44 -2.08 0.12 -1.77
CA LEU A 44 -1.52 -0.50 -0.56
C LEU A 44 -2.13 -0.02 0.77
N HIS A 45 -2.85 1.11 0.83
CA HIS A 45 -3.44 1.61 2.08
C HIS A 45 -4.78 0.93 2.37
N ASN A 46 -4.75 -0.39 2.46
CA ASN A 46 -5.88 -1.26 2.77
C ASN A 46 -5.38 -2.56 3.43
N LEU A 47 -6.28 -3.37 4.00
CA LEU A 47 -5.92 -4.62 4.69
C LEU A 47 -5.20 -5.65 3.81
N TYR A 48 -5.43 -5.66 2.48
CA TYR A 48 -4.65 -6.50 1.58
C TYR A 48 -3.20 -6.01 1.46
N GLY A 49 -2.97 -4.70 1.42
CA GLY A 49 -1.61 -4.14 1.50
C GLY A 49 -0.90 -4.47 2.83
N VAL A 50 -1.64 -4.54 3.94
CA VAL A 50 -1.11 -5.03 5.23
C VAL A 50 -0.68 -6.50 5.14
N GLU A 51 -1.50 -7.36 4.53
CA GLU A 51 -1.15 -8.77 4.26
C GLU A 51 0.14 -8.86 3.42
N LEU A 52 0.26 -8.08 2.35
CA LEU A 52 1.47 -8.04 1.51
C LEU A 52 2.71 -7.57 2.28
N ALA A 53 2.57 -6.59 3.18
CA ALA A 53 3.67 -6.14 4.02
C ALA A 53 4.16 -7.26 4.96
N THR A 54 3.23 -7.98 5.61
CA THR A 54 3.59 -9.11 6.48
C THR A 54 4.27 -10.25 5.70
N ARG A 55 3.81 -10.54 4.48
CA ARG A 55 4.47 -11.52 3.60
C ARG A 55 5.89 -11.10 3.22
N LYS A 56 6.11 -9.80 2.99
CA LYS A 56 7.41 -9.26 2.57
C LYS A 56 8.43 -9.17 3.69
N PHE A 57 8.01 -8.71 4.87
CA PHE A 57 8.92 -8.37 5.97
C PHE A 57 8.89 -9.39 7.12
N GLY A 58 8.00 -10.38 7.06
CA GLY A 58 7.72 -11.31 8.15
C GLY A 58 6.66 -10.77 9.12
N ASP A 59 6.36 -11.55 10.16
CA ASP A 59 5.29 -11.23 11.11
C ASP A 59 5.66 -10.09 12.06
N PHE A 60 6.95 -9.95 12.38
CA PHE A 60 7.47 -8.99 13.33
C PHE A 60 8.89 -8.53 12.99
N ILE A 61 9.27 -7.39 13.55
CA ILE A 61 10.65 -6.91 13.61
C ILE A 61 11.11 -6.80 15.07
N VAL A 62 12.41 -6.74 15.29
CA VAL A 62 13.00 -6.30 16.56
C VAL A 62 13.64 -4.95 16.31
N ASN A 63 13.18 -3.91 17.02
CA ASN A 63 13.72 -2.56 16.86
C ASN A 63 15.05 -2.38 17.64
N ALA A 64 15.68 -1.21 17.51
CA ALA A 64 16.96 -0.92 18.18
C ALA A 64 16.90 -0.96 19.73
N ASP A 65 15.70 -0.81 20.31
CA ASP A 65 15.47 -0.94 21.76
C ASP A 65 15.29 -2.40 22.21
N GLY A 66 15.38 -3.37 21.28
CA GLY A 66 15.15 -4.78 21.56
C GLY A 66 13.67 -5.17 21.70
N THR A 67 12.75 -4.30 21.27
CA THR A 67 11.30 -4.54 21.35
C THR A 67 10.80 -5.29 20.12
N ILE A 68 10.03 -6.35 20.34
CA ILE A 68 9.33 -7.10 19.27
C ILE A 68 8.07 -6.33 18.87
N ILE A 69 7.98 -5.91 17.61
CA ILE A 69 6.85 -5.16 17.06
C ILE A 69 6.29 -5.92 15.85
N LEU A 70 4.96 -6.12 15.80
CA LEU A 70 4.32 -6.76 14.67
C LEU A 70 4.35 -5.84 13.43
N VAL A 71 4.75 -6.38 12.28
CA VAL A 71 4.74 -5.65 10.99
C VAL A 71 3.32 -5.17 10.67
N ARG A 72 2.32 -5.99 11.00
CA ARG A 72 0.90 -5.63 10.87
C ARG A 72 0.55 -4.35 11.62
N ASP A 73 1.07 -4.16 12.84
CA ASP A 73 0.69 -3.02 13.69
C ASP A 73 1.35 -1.72 13.19
N ILE A 74 2.60 -1.81 12.71
CA ILE A 74 3.29 -0.68 12.02
C ILE A 74 2.53 -0.28 10.75
N ALA A 75 2.12 -1.27 9.95
CA ALA A 75 1.33 -1.06 8.75
C ALA A 75 -0.03 -0.41 9.04
N VAL A 76 -0.74 -0.89 10.07
CA VAL A 76 -2.02 -0.33 10.50
C VAL A 76 -1.88 1.14 10.91
N GLU A 77 -0.82 1.50 11.64
CA GLU A 77 -0.58 2.90 12.00
C GLU A 77 -0.27 3.77 10.78
N HIS A 78 0.50 3.27 9.82
CA HIS A 78 0.74 3.97 8.55
C HIS A 78 -0.58 4.29 7.81
N LEU A 79 -1.49 3.32 7.74
CA LEU A 79 -2.82 3.51 7.14
C LEU A 79 -3.60 4.60 7.87
N LYS A 80 -3.68 4.54 9.21
CA LYS A 80 -4.39 5.53 10.03
C LYS A 80 -3.86 6.95 9.82
N GLU A 81 -2.53 7.10 9.81
CA GLU A 81 -1.86 8.39 9.64
C GLU A 81 -2.21 9.05 8.30
N ASP A 82 -2.33 8.24 7.25
CA ASP A 82 -2.63 8.73 5.90
C ASP A 82 -4.13 8.82 5.60
N LEU A 83 -4.98 8.11 6.36
CA LEU A 83 -6.42 7.95 6.11
C LEU A 83 -7.34 8.42 7.26
N SER A 84 -6.93 9.45 8.00
CA SER A 84 -7.74 10.05 9.08
C SER A 84 -8.20 9.01 10.13
N GLY A 85 -7.29 8.13 10.56
CA GLY A 85 -7.56 7.11 11.57
C GLY A 85 -8.29 5.87 11.07
N LYS A 86 -8.55 5.74 9.76
CA LYS A 86 -9.22 4.58 9.17
C LYS A 86 -8.24 3.48 8.77
N VAL A 87 -8.71 2.24 8.85
CA VAL A 87 -8.02 1.03 8.37
C VAL A 87 -8.97 0.29 7.42
N PRO A 88 -9.03 0.69 6.15
CA PRO A 88 -10.03 0.17 5.21
C PRO A 88 -9.65 -1.21 4.65
N GLY A 89 -10.64 -2.00 4.27
CA GLY A 89 -10.49 -3.14 3.37
C GLY A 89 -10.60 -2.72 1.89
N LEU A 90 -10.47 -3.69 0.99
CA LEU A 90 -10.68 -3.46 -0.45
C LEU A 90 -12.12 -3.03 -0.78
N ASN A 91 -13.11 -3.56 -0.06
CA ASN A 91 -14.52 -3.19 -0.24
C ASN A 91 -14.77 -1.70 0.06
N ASP A 92 -14.22 -1.17 1.16
CA ASP A 92 -14.35 0.25 1.53
C ASP A 92 -13.81 1.20 0.45
N TRP A 93 -12.81 0.74 -0.31
CA TRP A 93 -12.20 1.50 -1.39
C TRP A 93 -12.95 1.39 -2.71
N LEU A 94 -13.39 0.17 -3.07
CA LEU A 94 -13.72 -0.17 -4.46
C LEU A 94 -15.21 -0.38 -4.72
N MET A 95 -16.03 -0.65 -3.71
CA MET A 95 -17.44 -1.03 -3.90
C MET A 95 -18.20 -0.05 -4.81
N GLU A 96 -18.05 1.25 -4.57
CA GLU A 96 -18.71 2.32 -5.36
C GLU A 96 -18.08 2.55 -6.75
N ASN A 97 -16.91 1.96 -7.03
CA ASN A 97 -16.20 2.09 -8.29
C ASN A 97 -16.15 0.77 -9.10
N ASP A 98 -16.68 -0.33 -8.56
CA ASP A 98 -16.46 -1.67 -9.10
C ASP A 98 -17.01 -1.80 -10.52
N ASP A 99 -18.25 -1.37 -10.76
CA ASP A 99 -18.90 -1.43 -12.08
C ASP A 99 -18.09 -0.78 -13.20
N LYS A 100 -17.43 0.34 -12.90
CA LYS A 100 -16.65 1.12 -13.87
C LYS A 100 -15.28 0.51 -14.09
N LEU A 101 -14.59 0.11 -13.03
CA LEU A 101 -13.21 -0.37 -13.10
C LEU A 101 -13.15 -1.84 -13.56
N SER A 102 -14.10 -2.67 -13.17
CA SER A 102 -14.16 -4.10 -13.53
C SER A 102 -14.29 -4.34 -15.04
N ARG A 103 -14.87 -3.39 -15.78
CA ARG A 103 -14.99 -3.41 -17.26
C ARG A 103 -13.66 -3.24 -17.97
N GLU A 104 -12.68 -2.64 -17.30
CA GLU A 104 -11.35 -2.36 -17.84
C GLU A 104 -10.37 -3.51 -17.62
N ILE A 105 -10.80 -4.53 -16.87
CA ILE A 105 -9.99 -5.65 -16.41
C ILE A 105 -10.37 -6.90 -17.20
N THR A 106 -9.39 -7.44 -17.89
CA THR A 106 -9.47 -8.75 -18.54
C THR A 106 -8.63 -9.73 -17.73
N LEU A 107 -9.21 -10.87 -17.36
CA LEU A 107 -8.50 -11.94 -16.68
C LEU A 107 -7.74 -12.76 -17.74
N PRO A 108 -6.39 -12.84 -17.66
CA PRO A 108 -5.63 -13.74 -18.51
C PRO A 108 -5.77 -15.18 -18.01
N MET A 109 -5.40 -16.15 -18.85
CA MET A 109 -5.25 -17.54 -18.41
C MET A 109 -3.89 -17.74 -17.73
N PHE A 110 -3.88 -18.52 -16.66
CA PHE A 110 -2.67 -18.86 -15.90
C PHE A 110 -2.35 -20.34 -16.02
N ASP A 111 -1.06 -20.63 -16.20
CA ASP A 111 -0.52 -21.99 -16.30
C ASP A 111 0.19 -22.39 -14.99
N ASP A 112 0.55 -21.40 -14.16
CA ASP A 112 1.21 -21.58 -12.88
C ASP A 112 0.25 -21.21 -11.74
N PRO A 113 -0.05 -22.14 -10.81
CA PRO A 113 -1.01 -21.93 -9.74
C PRO A 113 -0.55 -20.89 -8.70
N THR A 114 0.76 -20.71 -8.52
CA THR A 114 1.32 -19.71 -7.59
C THR A 114 1.07 -18.31 -8.12
N LEU A 115 1.31 -18.10 -9.42
CA LEU A 115 1.02 -16.82 -10.07
C LEU A 115 -0.48 -16.55 -10.10
N GLU A 116 -1.27 -17.55 -10.45
CA GLU A 116 -2.74 -17.45 -10.45
C GLU A 116 -3.26 -17.04 -9.07
N GLU A 117 -2.84 -17.73 -8.01
CA GLU A 117 -3.23 -17.42 -6.64
C GLU A 117 -2.86 -15.98 -6.29
N PHE A 118 -1.62 -15.57 -6.55
CA PHE A 118 -1.17 -14.21 -6.26
C PHE A 118 -2.01 -13.15 -6.98
N VAL A 119 -2.29 -13.34 -8.27
CA VAL A 119 -3.06 -12.38 -9.05
C VAL A 119 -4.51 -12.33 -8.61
N LEU A 120 -5.13 -13.48 -8.32
CA LEU A 120 -6.55 -13.57 -7.95
C LEU A 120 -6.84 -13.26 -6.48
N THR A 121 -5.84 -13.28 -5.60
CA THR A 121 -6.01 -13.00 -4.16
C THR A 121 -6.84 -11.74 -3.86
N PRO A 122 -6.59 -10.55 -4.42
CA PRO A 122 -7.41 -9.37 -4.11
C PRO A 122 -8.89 -9.55 -4.48
N LEU A 123 -9.19 -10.26 -5.58
CA LEU A 123 -10.56 -10.62 -5.93
C LEU A 123 -11.15 -11.59 -4.91
N ILE A 124 -10.44 -12.65 -4.53
CA ILE A 124 -10.90 -13.64 -3.55
C ILE A 124 -11.19 -12.98 -2.20
N ARG A 125 -10.36 -12.01 -1.78
CA ARG A 125 -10.50 -11.29 -0.50
C ARG A 125 -11.65 -10.27 -0.49
N SER A 126 -12.05 -9.75 -1.65
CA SER A 126 -13.01 -8.64 -1.74
C SER A 126 -14.34 -9.00 -2.40
N ASN A 127 -14.35 -10.04 -3.23
CA ASN A 127 -15.40 -10.33 -4.21
C ASN A 127 -15.64 -9.19 -5.22
N LEU A 128 -14.66 -8.30 -5.43
CA LEU A 128 -14.74 -7.18 -6.36
C LEU A 128 -13.72 -7.37 -7.49
N LYS A 129 -14.18 -7.43 -8.74
CA LYS A 129 -13.28 -7.62 -9.90
C LYS A 129 -12.36 -6.43 -10.09
N SER A 130 -12.81 -5.21 -9.74
CA SER A 130 -11.97 -4.01 -9.77
C SER A 130 -10.72 -4.10 -8.90
N SER A 131 -10.71 -4.93 -7.85
CA SER A 131 -9.53 -5.10 -6.98
C SER A 131 -8.32 -5.69 -7.70
N LEU A 132 -8.55 -6.39 -8.81
CA LEU A 132 -7.48 -6.93 -9.65
C LEU A 132 -6.64 -5.82 -10.31
N LEU A 133 -7.06 -4.54 -10.32
CA LEU A 133 -6.18 -3.47 -10.78
C LEU A 133 -4.86 -3.40 -10.01
N ILE A 134 -4.82 -3.93 -8.78
CA ILE A 134 -3.62 -3.96 -7.94
C ILE A 134 -2.60 -4.96 -8.50
N THR A 135 -3.07 -6.11 -9.02
CA THR A 135 -2.21 -7.22 -9.49
C THR A 135 -2.12 -7.32 -11.02
N LEU A 136 -3.14 -6.90 -11.74
CA LEU A 136 -3.19 -6.80 -13.20
C LEU A 136 -2.86 -5.38 -13.67
N SER A 137 -1.69 -4.89 -13.29
CA SER A 137 -1.14 -3.60 -13.73
C SER A 137 0.39 -3.61 -13.73
N ASP A 138 1.01 -2.54 -14.23
CA ASP A 138 2.43 -2.25 -14.06
C ASP A 138 2.90 -2.32 -12.59
N PHE A 139 2.09 -1.83 -11.66
CA PHE A 139 2.35 -1.98 -10.22
C PHE A 139 2.23 -3.45 -9.77
N GLY A 140 1.27 -4.19 -10.30
CA GLY A 140 1.11 -5.62 -10.03
C GLY A 140 2.30 -6.45 -10.49
N ILE A 141 2.90 -6.11 -11.64
CA ILE A 141 4.16 -6.72 -12.12
C ILE A 141 5.30 -6.43 -11.13
N TYR A 142 5.40 -5.19 -10.63
CA TYR A 142 6.36 -4.85 -9.58
C TYR A 142 6.14 -5.64 -8.29
N LEU A 143 4.90 -5.74 -7.80
CA LEU A 143 4.59 -6.53 -6.60
C LEU A 143 4.93 -8.01 -6.81
N THR A 144 4.68 -8.54 -8.00
CA THR A 144 5.05 -9.91 -8.37
C THR A 144 6.56 -10.12 -8.29
N ASN A 145 7.35 -9.18 -8.79
CA ASN A 145 8.81 -9.25 -8.67
C ASN A 145 9.27 -9.18 -7.20
N GLU A 146 8.66 -8.29 -6.41
CA GLU A 146 9.02 -8.08 -5.02
C GLU A 146 8.68 -9.26 -4.08
N LEU A 147 7.72 -10.11 -4.46
CA LEU A 147 7.18 -11.17 -3.60
C LEU A 147 7.40 -12.59 -4.15
N LEU A 148 7.38 -12.76 -5.47
CA LEU A 148 7.55 -14.07 -6.13
C LEU A 148 8.85 -14.16 -6.94
N GLY A 149 9.38 -13.02 -7.40
CA GLY A 149 10.64 -12.93 -8.15
C GLY A 149 10.48 -12.64 -9.64
N LEU A 150 11.62 -12.51 -10.32
CA LEU A 150 11.71 -11.94 -11.67
C LEU A 150 11.01 -12.79 -12.74
N ASP A 151 11.09 -14.12 -12.65
CA ASP A 151 10.52 -15.00 -13.68
C ASP A 151 8.98 -14.96 -13.67
N TYR A 152 8.38 -14.88 -12.48
CA TYR A 152 6.95 -14.64 -12.31
C TYR A 152 6.54 -13.27 -12.84
N ALA A 153 7.34 -12.23 -12.55
CA ALA A 153 7.06 -10.88 -13.03
C ALA A 153 7.09 -10.79 -14.57
N LYS A 154 8.06 -11.45 -15.22
CA LYS A 154 8.11 -11.56 -16.68
C LYS A 154 6.89 -12.28 -17.24
N THR A 155 6.56 -13.43 -16.65
CA THR A 155 5.38 -14.23 -17.05
C THR A 155 4.09 -13.42 -16.96
N LEU A 156 3.92 -12.63 -15.89
CA LEU A 156 2.77 -11.75 -15.75
C LEU A 156 2.81 -10.59 -16.75
N SER A 157 3.98 -9.98 -16.95
CA SER A 157 4.16 -8.90 -17.92
C SER A 157 3.80 -9.30 -19.35
N ASP A 158 4.07 -10.54 -19.74
CA ASP A 158 3.72 -11.07 -21.07
C ASP A 158 2.21 -11.31 -21.23
N LYS A 159 1.47 -11.41 -20.11
CA LYS A 159 0.01 -11.65 -20.08
C LYS A 159 -0.81 -10.36 -19.92
N ILE A 160 -0.19 -9.20 -19.67
CA ILE A 160 -0.88 -7.92 -19.43
C ILE A 160 -0.66 -6.96 -20.61
N GLU A 161 -1.75 -6.32 -21.09
CA GLU A 161 -1.65 -5.30 -22.13
C GLU A 161 -0.92 -4.04 -21.61
N LYS A 162 -0.09 -3.42 -22.46
CA LYS A 162 0.78 -2.29 -22.07
C LYS A 162 0.04 -1.06 -21.56
N ASP A 163 -1.24 -0.91 -21.89
CA ASP A 163 -2.09 0.20 -21.45
C ASP A 163 -2.74 -0.07 -20.08
N LYS A 164 -2.62 -1.27 -19.50
CA LYS A 164 -3.08 -1.58 -18.14
C LYS A 164 -2.10 -1.08 -17.10
N THR A 165 -2.03 0.23 -16.95
CA THR A 165 -1.22 0.90 -15.93
C THR A 165 -2.10 1.35 -14.77
N VAL A 166 -1.55 1.43 -13.56
CA VAL A 166 -2.27 2.01 -12.42
C VAL A 166 -2.70 3.44 -12.69
N LYS A 167 -1.93 4.21 -13.48
CA LYS A 167 -2.34 5.55 -13.90
C LYS A 167 -3.69 5.51 -14.63
N ASN A 168 -3.82 4.67 -15.65
CA ASN A 168 -5.03 4.58 -16.46
C ASN A 168 -6.25 4.11 -15.63
N TYR A 169 -6.04 3.17 -14.69
CA TYR A 169 -7.10 2.76 -13.76
C TYR A 169 -7.48 3.88 -12.77
N LEU A 170 -6.49 4.55 -12.19
CA LEU A 170 -6.72 5.57 -11.15
C LEU A 170 -7.23 6.90 -11.72
N GLU A 171 -7.03 7.18 -13.00
CA GLU A 171 -7.72 8.29 -13.69
C GLU A 171 -9.23 8.07 -13.70
N LYS A 172 -9.68 6.83 -13.87
CA LYS A 172 -11.10 6.46 -13.84
C LYS A 172 -11.65 6.38 -12.41
N PHE A 173 -10.84 6.08 -11.40
CA PHE A 173 -11.27 5.99 -9.99
C PHE A 173 -11.78 7.33 -9.43
N SER A 174 -12.85 7.29 -8.63
CA SER A 174 -13.38 8.45 -7.91
C SER A 174 -13.35 8.24 -6.40
N PHE A 175 -12.92 9.26 -5.65
CA PHE A 175 -13.10 9.27 -4.20
C PHE A 175 -14.60 9.36 -3.86
N THR A 176 -15.02 8.56 -2.88
CA THR A 176 -16.39 8.47 -2.38
C THR A 176 -16.51 8.91 -0.92
N ALA A 177 -15.37 9.04 -0.21
CA ALA A 177 -15.35 9.47 1.17
C ALA A 177 -14.11 10.30 1.49
N ARG A 178 -14.27 11.23 2.45
CA ARG A 178 -13.21 12.16 2.86
C ARG A 178 -11.95 11.47 3.37
N TRP A 179 -12.11 10.35 4.08
CA TRP A 179 -10.99 9.62 4.67
C TRP A 179 -9.98 9.10 3.62
N GLN A 180 -10.41 8.92 2.36
CA GLN A 180 -9.56 8.37 1.30
C GLN A 180 -8.40 9.31 0.89
N PHE A 181 -8.52 10.61 1.19
CA PHE A 181 -7.53 11.62 0.79
C PHE A 181 -7.11 12.55 1.94
N CYS A 182 -7.67 12.41 3.13
CA CYS A 182 -7.31 13.22 4.28
C CYS A 182 -6.37 12.45 5.23
N PRO A 183 -5.16 12.96 5.51
CA PRO A 183 -4.31 12.44 6.59
C PRO A 183 -4.86 12.80 7.99
N ASP A 184 -4.41 12.09 9.02
CA ASP A 184 -4.73 12.41 10.41
C ASP A 184 -4.12 13.76 10.81
N LYS A 185 -5.00 14.71 11.16
CA LYS A 185 -4.60 16.06 11.53
C LYS A 185 -3.76 16.10 12.81
N LYS A 186 -4.05 15.26 13.80
CA LYS A 186 -3.33 15.26 15.08
C LYS A 186 -1.87 14.86 14.88
N GLU A 187 -1.64 13.86 14.03
CA GLU A 187 -0.28 13.39 13.73
C GLU A 187 0.51 14.42 12.91
N LEU A 188 -0.15 15.07 11.94
CA LEU A 188 0.46 16.18 11.20
C LEU A 188 0.84 17.35 12.11
N ASP A 189 -0.05 17.73 13.03
CA ASP A 189 0.21 18.84 13.93
C ASP A 189 1.33 18.50 14.91
N TRP A 190 1.40 17.25 15.41
CA TRP A 190 2.53 16.78 16.21
C TRP A 190 3.86 16.84 15.43
N LEU A 191 3.90 16.35 14.19
CA LEU A 191 5.12 16.39 13.36
C LEU A 191 5.66 17.82 13.16
N LYS A 192 4.76 18.79 12.94
CA LYS A 192 5.15 20.21 12.83
C LYS A 192 5.82 20.73 14.10
N THR A 193 5.35 20.32 15.29
CA THR A 193 5.99 20.74 16.55
C THR A 193 7.42 20.24 16.68
N GLN A 194 7.71 19.02 16.19
CA GLN A 194 9.04 18.44 16.23
C GLN A 194 10.00 19.13 15.24
N GLN A 195 9.52 19.46 14.04
CA GLN A 195 10.32 20.15 13.03
C GLN A 195 10.69 21.58 13.48
N ASN A 196 9.76 22.29 14.13
CA ASN A 196 10.02 23.64 14.65
C ASN A 196 10.97 23.62 15.86
N GLY A 197 10.91 22.60 16.73
CA GLY A 197 11.82 22.44 17.86
C GLY A 197 13.27 22.21 17.45
N GLN A 198 13.50 21.53 16.31
CA GLN A 198 14.84 21.31 15.75
C GLN A 198 15.46 22.60 15.15
N GLN A 199 14.67 23.58 14.72
CA GLN A 199 15.18 24.85 14.17
C GLN A 199 15.62 25.86 15.24
N ILE A 200 15.22 25.69 16.50
CA ILE A 200 15.56 26.63 17.59
C ILE A 200 16.87 26.23 18.28
N THR A 201 17.41 25.04 17.97
CA THR A 201 18.60 24.46 18.61
C THR A 201 19.85 24.45 17.74
N THR A 202 19.85 25.16 16.60
CA THR A 202 21.01 25.39 15.73
C THR A 202 21.42 26.85 15.74
#